data_AF-A0AAD7DAL7-F1
#
_entry.id   AF-A0AAD7DAL7-F1
#
_cell.length_a   1.000
_cell.length_b   1.000
_cell.length_c   1.000
_cell.angle_alpha   90.00
_cell.angle_beta   90.00
_cell.angle_gamma   90.00
#
_symmetry.space_group_name_H-M   'P 1'
#
loop_
_entity.id
_entity.type
_entity.pdbx_description
1 polymer ?
#
loop_
_entity_poly.entity_id
_entity_poly.type
_entity_poly.pdbx_seq_one_letter_code
_entity_poly.pdbx_strand_id
1 'polypeptide(L)'
;MSGTATVKNPRAPIWWSNAIFFVSTHIFGFWGALYWRPLNAVPTSTLVLGFLVWQSAVLGITIGYHRLYSHRAFKAKFAVRVVLAAFGSAGFQGSIKWWSLRHRLHHRFTDDPVHDPYAATRGLFYSHMGWIFYKPTYERMELVDREDLDSDPVVRFQHKYYVPLAIFFGFILPTLLGALWGDPSGAFVWGGLLARIAVWHCIFLINSLAHWDGLQPYSDEHTARGTFLLALLTGGEGSHNFHSFPHDWRSGPHRWNWDPSKWIILLLNRLGLVTGLRSVRENDLKEAMEYMHFKEKHGVAPVIEDTWEGEKWDIAQAYAYLKSKPGSCVVVIDDCFVDATAYLGEHPGGASILRKYSVRPHQDLIEATWAFEGGLNNHSRSARKRMGEYRIARFQR
;
A
#
# COMPACT_ATOMS: atom_id res chain seq x y z
N MET A 1 -36.95 -12.78 10.69
CA MET A 1 -36.34 -13.54 9.58
C MET A 1 -36.33 -12.65 8.34
N SER A 2 -35.35 -11.76 8.20
CA SER A 2 -35.17 -10.94 7.00
C SER A 2 -34.21 -11.67 6.07
N GLY A 3 -34.71 -12.11 4.92
CA GLY A 3 -33.93 -12.83 3.93
C GLY A 3 -32.74 -12.00 3.45
N THR A 4 -31.54 -12.49 3.70
CA THR A 4 -30.33 -12.01 3.06
C THR A 4 -30.41 -12.41 1.58
N ALA A 5 -30.78 -11.45 0.73
CA ALA A 5 -30.62 -11.59 -0.71
C ALA A 5 -29.12 -11.82 -0.96
N THR A 6 -28.77 -13.07 -1.26
CA THR A 6 -27.43 -13.43 -1.72
C THR A 6 -27.24 -12.77 -3.07
N VAL A 7 -26.55 -11.63 -3.10
CA VAL A 7 -26.10 -11.02 -4.34
C VAL A 7 -25.17 -12.03 -5.01
N LYS A 8 -25.72 -12.82 -5.94
CA LYS A 8 -24.96 -13.70 -6.83
C LYS A 8 -24.13 -12.80 -7.72
N ASN A 9 -22.95 -12.42 -7.24
CA ASN A 9 -21.96 -11.78 -8.07
C ASN A 9 -21.56 -12.80 -9.15
N PRO A 10 -21.80 -12.55 -10.45
CA PRO A 10 -21.42 -13.48 -11.50
C PRO A 10 -19.94 -13.79 -11.35
N ARG A 11 -19.58 -15.09 -11.32
CA ARG A 11 -18.18 -15.50 -11.13
C ARG A 11 -17.33 -14.79 -12.18
N ALA A 12 -16.38 -13.98 -11.72
CA ALA A 12 -15.47 -13.26 -12.60
C ALA A 12 -14.83 -14.24 -13.60
N PRO A 13 -14.65 -13.86 -14.88
CA PRO A 13 -14.10 -14.75 -15.87
C PRO A 13 -12.64 -15.09 -15.54
N ILE A 14 -12.23 -16.33 -15.85
CA ILE A 14 -10.86 -16.79 -15.62
C ILE A 14 -9.89 -15.98 -16.49
N TRP A 15 -8.79 -15.54 -15.89
CA TRP A 15 -7.68 -14.89 -16.58
C TRP A 15 -6.66 -15.95 -17.04
N TRP A 16 -6.97 -16.65 -18.12
CA TRP A 16 -6.19 -17.80 -18.60
C TRP A 16 -4.71 -17.50 -18.82
N SER A 17 -4.35 -16.36 -19.41
CA SER A 17 -2.92 -16.04 -19.62
C SER A 17 -2.16 -15.89 -18.30
N ASN A 18 -2.78 -15.28 -17.29
CA ASN A 18 -2.17 -15.14 -15.97
C ASN A 18 -2.10 -16.49 -15.23
N ALA A 19 -3.17 -17.30 -15.34
CA ALA A 19 -3.23 -18.65 -14.78
C ALA A 19 -2.14 -19.55 -15.37
N ILE A 20 -2.03 -19.58 -16.71
CA ILE A 20 -1.02 -20.39 -17.42
C ILE A 20 0.38 -19.92 -17.05
N PHE A 21 0.63 -18.61 -17.05
CA PHE A 21 1.95 -18.08 -16.70
C PHE A 21 2.33 -18.40 -15.25
N PHE A 22 1.43 -18.20 -14.30
CA PHE A 22 1.65 -18.49 -12.88
C PHE A 22 1.91 -19.99 -12.69
N VAL A 23 1.02 -20.87 -13.16
CA VAL A 23 1.15 -22.32 -12.98
C VAL A 23 2.37 -22.89 -13.70
N SER A 24 2.63 -22.49 -14.95
CA SER A 24 3.81 -22.96 -15.69
C SER A 24 5.11 -22.53 -15.03
N THR A 25 5.20 -21.30 -14.50
CA THR A 25 6.39 -20.84 -13.77
C THR A 25 6.68 -21.73 -12.55
N HIS A 26 5.65 -22.14 -11.81
CA HIS A 26 5.81 -23.07 -10.68
C HIS A 26 6.27 -24.45 -11.15
N ILE A 27 5.59 -25.02 -12.14
CA ILE A 27 5.92 -26.35 -12.66
C ILE A 27 7.36 -26.39 -13.18
N PHE A 28 7.73 -25.47 -14.08
CA PHE A 28 9.07 -25.43 -14.65
C PHE A 28 10.14 -25.00 -13.65
N GLY A 29 9.80 -24.12 -12.70
CA GLY A 29 10.69 -23.76 -11.61
C GLY A 29 11.05 -24.97 -10.77
N PHE A 30 10.06 -25.63 -10.17
CA PHE A 30 10.31 -26.80 -9.32
C PHE A 30 10.91 -27.98 -10.10
N TRP A 31 10.41 -28.27 -11.30
CA TRP A 31 11.01 -29.30 -12.15
C TRP A 31 12.48 -28.97 -12.46
N GLY A 32 12.77 -27.72 -12.82
CA GLY A 32 14.12 -27.24 -13.08
C GLY A 32 15.03 -27.39 -11.86
N ALA A 33 14.57 -26.97 -10.69
CA ALA A 33 15.34 -27.03 -9.45
C ALA A 33 15.47 -28.43 -8.83
N LEU A 34 14.65 -29.41 -9.25
CA LEU A 34 14.72 -30.79 -8.74
C LEU A 34 15.44 -31.73 -9.70
N TYR A 35 15.23 -31.58 -11.01
CA TYR A 35 15.64 -32.57 -12.01
C TYR A 35 16.67 -32.06 -13.02
N TRP A 36 16.66 -30.77 -13.38
CA TRP A 36 17.55 -30.24 -14.43
C TRP A 36 18.79 -29.55 -13.88
N ARG A 37 18.60 -28.63 -12.93
CA ARG A 37 19.62 -27.80 -12.28
C ARG A 37 19.44 -27.86 -10.75
N PRO A 38 19.59 -29.05 -10.14
CA PRO A 38 19.44 -29.21 -8.70
C PRO A 38 20.50 -28.44 -7.90
N LEU A 39 20.22 -28.20 -6.61
CA LEU A 39 21.07 -27.40 -5.71
C LEU A 39 22.54 -27.83 -5.71
N ASN A 40 22.81 -29.13 -5.81
CA ASN A 40 24.16 -29.69 -5.82
C ASN A 40 24.86 -29.63 -7.20
N ALA A 41 24.13 -29.27 -8.27
CA ALA A 41 24.62 -29.22 -9.64
C ALA A 41 24.82 -27.79 -10.17
N VAL A 42 24.52 -26.76 -9.36
CA VAL A 42 24.72 -25.36 -9.71
C VAL A 42 25.84 -24.72 -8.88
N PRO A 43 26.66 -23.84 -9.46
CA PRO A 43 27.66 -23.10 -8.71
C PRO A 43 27.03 -22.24 -7.60
N THR A 44 27.76 -22.02 -6.51
CA THR A 44 27.33 -21.11 -5.44
C THR A 44 27.06 -19.70 -5.96
N SER A 45 27.79 -19.23 -6.98
CA SER A 45 27.55 -17.93 -7.63
C SER A 45 26.15 -17.83 -8.24
N THR A 46 25.63 -18.91 -8.85
CA THR A 46 24.26 -18.98 -9.38
C THR A 46 23.22 -18.85 -8.28
N LEU A 47 23.43 -19.52 -7.14
CA LEU A 47 22.52 -19.44 -5.99
C LEU A 47 22.53 -18.04 -5.35
N VAL A 48 23.72 -17.46 -5.19
CA VAL A 48 23.88 -16.08 -4.71
C VAL A 48 23.20 -15.09 -5.66
N LEU A 49 23.40 -15.23 -6.98
CA LEU A 49 22.68 -14.44 -7.97
C LEU A 49 21.17 -14.56 -7.79
N GLY A 50 20.65 -15.79 -7.62
CA GLY A 50 19.22 -15.99 -7.46
C GLY A 50 18.65 -15.32 -6.22
N PHE A 51 19.36 -15.42 -5.09
CA PHE A 51 19.04 -14.69 -3.88
C PHE A 51 19.06 -13.17 -4.10
N LEU A 52 20.08 -12.63 -4.76
CA LEU A 52 20.20 -11.19 -5.02
C LEU A 52 19.09 -10.68 -5.93
N VAL A 53 18.70 -11.43 -6.97
CA VAL A 53 17.60 -11.06 -7.87
C VAL A 53 16.27 -11.06 -7.11
N TRP A 54 16.01 -12.08 -6.29
CA TRP A 54 14.83 -12.13 -5.42
C TRP A 54 14.78 -10.92 -4.48
N GLN A 55 15.85 -10.67 -3.72
CA GLN A 55 15.88 -9.56 -2.77
C GLN A 55 15.79 -8.19 -3.45
N SER A 56 16.43 -8.02 -4.61
CA SER A 56 16.32 -6.78 -5.38
C SER A 56 14.88 -6.52 -5.81
N ALA A 57 14.17 -7.54 -6.29
CA ALA A 57 12.76 -7.43 -6.67
C ALA A 57 11.87 -7.09 -5.46
N VAL A 58 12.08 -7.73 -4.31
CA VAL A 58 11.37 -7.40 -3.06
C VAL A 58 11.61 -5.94 -2.69
N LEU A 59 12.87 -5.47 -2.68
CA LEU A 59 13.22 -4.08 -2.36
C LEU A 59 12.63 -3.07 -3.34
N GLY A 60 12.59 -3.40 -4.64
CA GLY A 60 11.93 -2.58 -5.65
C GLY A 60 10.43 -2.39 -5.37
N ILE A 61 9.79 -3.44 -4.85
CA ILE A 61 8.37 -3.40 -4.47
C ILE A 61 8.18 -2.67 -3.14
N THR A 62 8.91 -3.01 -2.08
CA THR A 62 8.73 -2.43 -0.75
C THR A 62 9.15 -0.96 -0.68
N ILE A 63 10.30 -0.59 -1.24
CA ILE A 63 10.77 0.80 -1.25
C ILE A 63 10.06 1.60 -2.33
N GLY A 64 9.99 1.05 -3.55
CA GLY A 64 9.47 1.75 -4.72
C GLY A 64 7.95 1.71 -4.79
N TYR A 65 7.39 0.55 -5.13
CA TYR A 65 5.96 0.44 -5.45
C TYR A 65 5.10 0.81 -4.24
N HIS A 66 5.48 0.31 -3.06
CA HIS A 66 4.74 0.43 -1.83
C HIS A 66 4.93 1.79 -1.16
N ARG A 67 6.11 2.06 -0.59
CA ARG A 67 6.33 3.25 0.25
C ARG A 67 6.44 4.55 -0.54
N LEU A 68 7.20 4.55 -1.64
CA LEU A 68 7.39 5.73 -2.48
C LEU A 68 6.12 6.05 -3.29
N TYR A 69 5.64 5.09 -4.09
CA TYR A 69 4.57 5.35 -5.05
C TYR A 69 3.17 5.16 -4.46
N SER A 70 2.85 4.10 -3.73
CA SER A 70 1.50 3.96 -3.18
C SER A 70 1.23 4.91 -2.03
N HIS A 71 2.18 5.05 -1.10
CA HIS A 71 2.00 5.77 0.16
C HIS A 71 2.56 7.18 0.21
N ARG A 72 3.38 7.58 -0.77
CA ARG A 72 4.00 8.91 -0.83
C ARG A 72 4.78 9.24 0.46
N ALA A 73 5.39 8.22 1.06
CA ALA A 73 6.04 8.33 2.35
C ALA A 73 7.35 9.15 2.29
N PHE A 74 7.90 9.34 1.09
CA PHE A 74 9.08 10.16 0.83
C PHE A 74 9.18 10.57 -0.65
N LYS A 75 10.14 11.44 -0.97
CA LYS A 75 10.51 11.81 -2.34
C LYS A 75 11.88 11.25 -2.69
N ALA A 76 12.06 10.79 -3.93
CA ALA A 76 13.30 10.18 -4.41
C ALA A 76 13.84 10.90 -5.65
N LYS A 77 15.18 11.06 -5.74
CA LYS A 77 15.84 11.54 -6.95
C LYS A 77 15.61 10.60 -8.14
N PHE A 78 15.74 11.13 -9.35
CA PHE A 78 15.50 10.41 -10.60
C PHE A 78 16.24 9.05 -10.68
N ALA A 79 17.53 9.02 -10.34
CA ALA A 79 18.32 7.79 -10.38
C ALA A 79 17.75 6.68 -9.46
N VAL A 80 17.35 7.03 -8.24
CA VAL A 80 16.73 6.08 -7.30
C VAL A 80 15.41 5.55 -7.87
N ARG A 81 14.58 6.42 -8.45
CA ARG A 81 13.32 6.00 -9.09
C ARG A 81 13.55 5.02 -10.23
N VAL A 82 14.55 5.25 -11.09
CA VAL A 82 14.90 4.35 -12.21
C VAL A 82 15.35 2.98 -11.70
N VAL A 83 16.22 2.95 -10.68
CA VAL A 83 16.71 1.69 -10.08
C VAL A 83 15.55 0.90 -9.46
N LEU A 84 14.70 1.57 -8.67
CA LEU A 84 13.54 0.92 -8.05
C LEU A 84 12.52 0.42 -9.10
N ALA A 85 12.36 1.15 -10.21
CA ALA A 85 11.51 0.71 -11.32
C ALA A 85 12.05 -0.56 -12.00
N ALA A 86 13.36 -0.64 -12.23
CA ALA A 86 14.02 -1.83 -12.78
C ALA A 86 13.89 -3.04 -11.83
N PHE A 87 14.19 -2.82 -10.55
CA PHE A 87 14.06 -3.84 -9.51
C PHE A 87 12.63 -4.35 -9.38
N GLY A 88 11.64 -3.45 -9.26
CA GLY A 88 10.24 -3.85 -9.15
C GLY A 88 9.72 -4.57 -10.40
N SER A 89 10.21 -4.23 -11.59
CA SER A 89 9.89 -4.95 -12.83
C SER A 89 10.33 -6.42 -12.79
N ALA A 90 11.43 -6.75 -12.11
CA ALA A 90 11.86 -8.15 -11.94
C ALA A 90 10.87 -8.98 -11.10
N GLY A 91 9.98 -8.35 -10.32
CA GLY A 91 9.01 -9.03 -9.46
C GLY A 91 7.74 -9.53 -10.14
N PHE A 92 7.50 -9.19 -11.41
CA PHE A 92 6.32 -9.65 -12.18
C PHE A 92 4.95 -9.31 -11.55
N GLN A 93 4.84 -8.21 -10.79
CA GLN A 93 3.59 -7.83 -10.09
C GLN A 93 2.75 -6.76 -10.80
N GLY A 94 3.05 -6.47 -12.07
CA GLY A 94 2.50 -5.35 -12.81
C GLY A 94 3.40 -4.13 -12.74
N SER A 95 3.11 -3.14 -13.59
CA SER A 95 3.78 -1.85 -13.57
C SER A 95 3.56 -1.12 -12.24
N ILE A 96 4.42 -0.16 -11.90
CA ILE A 96 4.26 0.73 -10.74
C ILE A 96 2.84 1.31 -10.71
N LYS A 97 2.40 1.91 -11.83
CA LYS A 97 1.07 2.52 -11.93
C LYS A 97 -0.04 1.53 -11.57
N TRP A 98 -0.04 0.36 -12.20
CA TRP A 98 -1.06 -0.67 -11.99
C TRP A 98 -1.06 -1.20 -10.55
N TRP A 99 0.13 -1.48 -9.99
CA TRP A 99 0.27 -2.01 -8.64
C TRP A 99 -0.16 -0.98 -7.60
N SER A 100 0.34 0.27 -7.72
CA SER A 100 0.03 1.33 -6.76
C SER A 100 -1.44 1.71 -6.73
N LEU A 101 -2.13 1.70 -7.88
CA LEU A 101 -3.57 1.95 -7.92
C LEU A 101 -4.38 0.87 -7.21
N ARG A 102 -4.04 -0.41 -7.42
CA ARG A 102 -4.68 -1.52 -6.71
C ARG A 102 -4.37 -1.50 -5.21
N HIS A 103 -3.14 -1.17 -4.84
CA HIS A 103 -2.75 -1.05 -3.43
C HIS A 103 -3.48 0.10 -2.72
N ARG A 104 -3.60 1.27 -3.37
CA ARG A 104 -4.40 2.39 -2.86
C ARG A 104 -5.89 2.02 -2.75
N LEU A 105 -6.43 1.24 -3.69
CA LEU A 105 -7.79 0.72 -3.60
C LEU A 105 -7.96 -0.24 -2.42
N HIS A 106 -7.02 -1.16 -2.24
CA HIS A 106 -6.97 -2.09 -1.11
C HIS A 106 -6.96 -1.33 0.23
N HIS A 107 -6.13 -0.29 0.39
CA HIS A 107 -6.11 0.51 1.61
C HIS A 107 -7.41 1.27 1.89
N ARG A 108 -8.17 1.60 0.84
CA ARG A 108 -9.42 2.37 0.98
C ARG A 108 -10.63 1.49 1.29
N PHE A 109 -10.59 0.25 0.83
CA PHE A 109 -11.68 -0.72 0.99
C PHE A 109 -11.17 -2.01 1.63
N THR A 110 -10.20 -1.92 2.55
CA THR A 110 -9.57 -3.09 3.16
C THR A 110 -10.63 -4.02 3.73
N ASP A 111 -10.52 -5.31 3.42
CA ASP A 111 -11.45 -6.37 3.84
C ASP A 111 -12.86 -6.33 3.20
N ASP A 112 -13.17 -5.36 2.34
CA ASP A 112 -14.41 -5.34 1.57
C ASP A 112 -14.42 -6.48 0.54
N PRO A 113 -15.39 -7.41 0.59
CA PRO A 113 -15.39 -8.61 -0.25
C PRO A 113 -15.62 -8.31 -1.75
N VAL A 114 -16.05 -7.11 -2.10
CA VAL A 114 -16.36 -6.68 -3.48
C VAL A 114 -15.28 -5.74 -4.00
N HIS A 115 -14.84 -4.79 -3.19
CA HIS A 115 -14.00 -3.68 -3.63
C HIS A 115 -12.51 -3.84 -3.29
N ASP A 116 -12.15 -4.67 -2.32
CA ASP A 116 -10.75 -5.01 -2.06
C ASP A 116 -10.23 -6.01 -3.11
N PRO A 117 -9.17 -5.67 -3.88
CA PRO A 117 -8.56 -6.58 -4.84
C PRO A 117 -8.07 -7.91 -4.25
N TYR A 118 -7.80 -7.95 -2.94
CA TYR A 118 -7.16 -9.06 -2.24
C TYR A 118 -7.92 -9.49 -0.98
N ALA A 119 -9.21 -9.14 -0.88
CA ALA A 119 -10.04 -9.27 0.31
C ALA A 119 -9.75 -10.52 1.15
N ALA A 120 -9.17 -10.34 2.35
CA ALA A 120 -8.89 -11.44 3.27
C ALA A 120 -10.19 -12.15 3.74
N THR A 121 -11.29 -11.41 3.77
CA THR A 121 -12.64 -11.90 4.09
C THR A 121 -13.17 -12.93 3.09
N ARG A 122 -12.58 -13.05 1.89
CA ARG A 122 -12.88 -14.12 0.92
C ARG A 122 -12.11 -15.42 1.17
N GLY A 123 -11.34 -15.47 2.24
CA GLY A 123 -10.61 -16.65 2.70
C GLY A 123 -9.14 -16.64 2.31
N LEU A 124 -8.34 -17.35 3.10
CA LEU A 124 -6.88 -17.36 3.02
C LEU A 124 -6.34 -17.71 1.63
N PHE A 125 -6.93 -18.68 0.95
CA PHE A 125 -6.51 -19.06 -0.40
C PHE A 125 -6.74 -17.93 -1.40
N TYR A 126 -7.90 -17.26 -1.32
CA TYR A 126 -8.23 -16.16 -2.23
C TYR A 126 -7.25 -15.02 -2.07
N SER A 127 -7.02 -14.56 -0.84
CA SER A 127 -6.13 -13.43 -0.56
C SER A 127 -4.65 -13.75 -0.80
N HIS A 128 -4.23 -15.01 -0.64
CA HIS A 128 -2.88 -15.44 -0.97
C HIS A 128 -2.67 -15.42 -2.49
N MET A 129 -3.39 -16.24 -3.24
CA MET A 129 -3.16 -16.37 -4.69
C MET A 129 -4.40 -16.56 -5.53
N GLY A 130 -5.56 -16.87 -4.95
CA GLY A 130 -6.79 -17.13 -5.71
C GLY A 130 -7.23 -15.94 -6.56
N TRP A 131 -6.99 -14.72 -6.10
CA TRP A 131 -7.29 -13.49 -6.85
C TRP A 131 -6.57 -13.40 -8.21
N ILE A 132 -5.43 -14.08 -8.39
CA ILE A 132 -4.62 -14.00 -9.61
C ILE A 132 -5.29 -14.65 -10.83
N PHE A 133 -6.19 -15.62 -10.57
CA PHE A 133 -6.81 -16.45 -11.60
C PHE A 133 -8.05 -15.82 -12.24
N TYR A 134 -8.51 -14.68 -11.73
CA TYR A 134 -9.72 -14.03 -12.20
C TYR A 134 -9.42 -12.66 -12.80
N LYS A 135 -10.10 -12.30 -13.88
CA LYS A 135 -9.99 -10.96 -14.45
C LYS A 135 -10.59 -9.97 -13.45
N PRO A 136 -9.84 -8.94 -13.03
CA PRO A 136 -10.35 -8.01 -12.06
C PRO A 136 -11.32 -7.00 -12.70
N THR A 137 -12.35 -6.62 -11.94
CA THR A 137 -13.20 -5.47 -12.21
C THR A 137 -13.12 -4.53 -11.02
N TYR A 138 -12.76 -3.27 -11.24
CA TYR A 138 -12.58 -2.28 -10.19
C TYR A 138 -13.47 -1.07 -10.42
N GLU A 139 -14.76 -1.20 -10.14
CA GLU A 139 -15.76 -0.14 -10.31
C GLU A 139 -15.38 1.14 -9.55
N ARG A 140 -14.71 1.00 -8.39
CA ARG A 140 -14.29 2.11 -7.53
C ARG A 140 -12.88 2.63 -7.81
N MET A 141 -12.22 2.19 -8.87
CA MET A 141 -10.85 2.61 -9.19
C MET A 141 -10.75 4.11 -9.51
N GLU A 142 -11.83 4.72 -10.00
CA GLU A 142 -11.88 6.16 -10.30
C GLU A 142 -11.82 7.03 -9.02
N LEU A 143 -12.14 6.45 -7.87
CA LEU A 143 -12.01 7.13 -6.58
C LEU A 143 -10.55 7.27 -6.13
N VAL A 144 -9.65 6.48 -6.70
CA VAL A 144 -8.24 6.43 -6.33
C VAL A 144 -7.47 7.49 -7.12
N ASP A 145 -6.87 8.43 -6.40
CA ASP A 145 -6.00 9.44 -6.98
C ASP A 145 -4.80 8.79 -7.70
N ARG A 146 -4.44 9.35 -8.86
CA ARG A 146 -3.43 8.82 -9.77
C ARG A 146 -2.55 9.88 -10.43
N GLU A 147 -2.79 11.15 -10.12
CA GLU A 147 -2.13 12.28 -10.79
C GLU A 147 -0.60 12.22 -10.66
N ASP A 148 -0.10 11.80 -9.49
CA ASP A 148 1.33 11.64 -9.24
C ASP A 148 1.95 10.50 -10.06
N LEU A 149 1.21 9.42 -10.30
CA LEU A 149 1.66 8.29 -11.12
C LEU A 149 1.66 8.66 -12.62
N ASP A 150 0.68 9.49 -13.04
CA ASP A 150 0.53 9.93 -14.42
C ASP A 150 1.46 11.08 -14.80
N SER A 151 1.99 11.81 -13.81
CA SER A 151 2.96 12.89 -14.02
C SER A 151 4.42 12.40 -13.93
N ASP A 152 4.71 11.28 -13.26
CA ASP A 152 6.08 10.78 -13.12
C ASP A 152 6.58 10.12 -14.44
N PRO A 153 7.66 10.65 -15.07
CA PRO A 153 8.17 10.12 -16.33
C PRO A 153 8.72 8.68 -16.21
N VAL A 154 9.28 8.30 -15.06
CA VAL A 154 9.78 6.93 -14.82
C VAL A 154 8.62 5.97 -14.77
N VAL A 155 7.54 6.33 -14.06
CA VAL A 155 6.32 5.50 -13.95
C VAL A 155 5.66 5.34 -15.32
N ARG A 156 5.54 6.42 -16.09
CA ARG A 156 4.97 6.37 -17.44
C ARG A 156 5.79 5.49 -18.39
N PHE A 157 7.10 5.64 -18.38
CA PHE A 157 8.01 4.82 -19.19
C PHE A 157 7.88 3.35 -18.80
N GLN A 158 7.98 3.07 -17.50
CA GLN A 158 7.91 1.71 -16.99
C GLN A 158 6.55 1.06 -17.25
N HIS A 159 5.44 1.80 -17.15
CA HIS A 159 4.11 1.31 -17.48
C HIS A 159 3.97 0.98 -18.97
N LYS A 160 4.47 1.85 -19.86
CA LYS A 160 4.43 1.64 -21.32
C LYS A 160 5.24 0.43 -21.76
N TYR A 161 6.41 0.22 -21.15
CA TYR A 161 7.35 -0.86 -21.51
C TYR A 161 7.40 -1.97 -20.45
N TYR A 162 6.34 -2.14 -19.66
CA TYR A 162 6.40 -3.02 -18.49
C TYR A 162 6.74 -4.48 -18.85
N VAL A 163 6.08 -5.04 -19.86
CA VAL A 163 6.28 -6.44 -20.27
C VAL A 163 7.73 -6.70 -20.70
N PRO A 164 8.33 -5.94 -21.64
CA PRO A 164 9.74 -6.17 -22.01
C PRO A 164 10.70 -5.91 -20.84
N LEU A 165 10.45 -4.91 -19.99
CA LEU A 165 11.28 -4.66 -18.80
C LEU A 165 11.21 -5.82 -17.81
N ALA A 166 10.01 -6.36 -17.54
CA ALA A 166 9.82 -7.49 -16.65
C ALA A 166 10.52 -8.75 -17.19
N ILE A 167 10.33 -9.06 -18.48
CA ILE A 167 11.03 -10.18 -19.13
C ILE A 167 12.55 -10.00 -19.05
N PHE A 168 13.05 -8.80 -19.31
CA PHE A 168 14.47 -8.52 -19.26
C PHE A 168 15.03 -8.69 -17.85
N PHE A 169 14.53 -7.92 -16.88
CA PHE A 169 15.09 -7.91 -15.52
C PHE A 169 14.80 -9.18 -14.74
N GLY A 170 13.66 -9.84 -15.00
CA GLY A 170 13.35 -11.13 -14.40
C GLY A 170 14.13 -12.26 -15.07
N PHE A 171 13.96 -12.49 -16.37
CA PHE A 171 14.43 -13.73 -17.00
C PHE A 171 15.77 -13.58 -17.72
N ILE A 172 15.90 -12.58 -18.58
CA ILE A 172 17.05 -12.47 -19.48
C ILE A 172 18.30 -12.06 -18.72
N LEU A 173 18.23 -11.01 -17.90
CA LEU A 173 19.39 -10.45 -17.20
C LEU A 173 20.05 -11.48 -16.27
N PRO A 174 19.33 -12.22 -15.40
CA PRO A 174 19.96 -13.25 -14.58
C PRO A 174 20.61 -14.35 -15.43
N THR A 175 19.98 -14.75 -16.54
CA THR A 175 20.53 -15.75 -17.46
C THR A 175 21.86 -15.27 -18.08
N LEU A 176 21.91 -14.00 -18.53
CA LEU A 176 23.12 -13.39 -19.08
C LEU A 176 24.23 -13.28 -18.04
N LEU A 177 23.89 -12.91 -16.79
CA LEU A 177 24.87 -12.89 -15.70
C LEU A 177 25.40 -14.30 -15.41
N GLY A 178 24.53 -15.31 -15.38
CA GLY A 178 24.91 -16.72 -15.26
C GLY A 178 25.90 -17.19 -16.33
N ALA A 179 25.78 -16.67 -17.55
CA ALA A 179 26.70 -16.99 -18.63
C ALA A 179 28.15 -16.56 -18.34
N LEU A 180 28.35 -15.52 -17.53
CA LEU A 180 29.69 -15.01 -17.18
C LEU A 180 30.53 -16.04 -16.40
N TRP A 181 29.90 -16.99 -15.72
CA TRP A 181 30.56 -18.12 -15.04
C TRP A 181 30.12 -19.49 -15.60
N GLY A 182 29.59 -19.51 -16.83
CA GLY A 182 29.29 -20.75 -17.54
C GLY A 182 28.01 -21.49 -17.09
N ASP A 183 27.11 -20.86 -16.33
CA ASP A 183 25.84 -21.47 -15.90
C ASP A 183 24.60 -20.60 -16.21
N PRO A 184 24.34 -20.28 -17.50
CA PRO A 184 23.17 -19.50 -17.87
C PRO A 184 21.85 -20.22 -17.53
N SER A 185 21.79 -21.54 -17.74
CA SER A 185 20.58 -22.31 -17.48
C SER A 185 20.27 -22.48 -15.99
N GLY A 186 21.28 -22.68 -15.13
CA GLY A 186 21.05 -22.65 -13.68
C GLY A 186 20.60 -21.27 -13.21
N ALA A 187 21.17 -20.20 -13.78
CA ALA A 187 20.73 -18.83 -13.48
C ALA A 187 19.30 -18.54 -13.95
N PHE A 188 18.86 -19.09 -15.08
CA PHE A 188 17.46 -19.03 -15.52
C PHE A 188 16.51 -19.80 -14.58
N VAL A 189 16.93 -20.95 -14.04
CA VAL A 189 16.11 -21.71 -13.08
C VAL A 189 16.04 -20.97 -11.73
N TRP A 190 17.20 -20.66 -11.14
CA TRP A 190 17.30 -20.15 -9.78
C TRP A 190 17.07 -18.65 -9.67
N GLY A 191 17.83 -17.86 -10.42
CA GLY A 191 17.64 -16.40 -10.50
C GLY A 191 16.52 -15.99 -11.43
N GLY A 192 16.04 -16.94 -12.22
CA GLY A 192 14.85 -16.75 -13.01
C GLY A 192 13.60 -17.25 -12.28
N LEU A 193 13.15 -18.45 -12.63
CA LEU A 193 11.85 -19.00 -12.20
C LEU A 193 11.67 -19.01 -10.67
N LEU A 194 12.62 -19.56 -9.92
CA LEU A 194 12.49 -19.70 -8.45
C LEU A 194 12.48 -18.35 -7.73
N ALA A 195 13.30 -17.39 -8.17
CA ALA A 195 13.27 -16.04 -7.62
C ALA A 195 11.87 -15.41 -7.75
N ARG A 196 11.14 -15.64 -8.86
CA ARG A 196 9.75 -15.12 -9.01
C ARG A 196 8.77 -15.79 -8.07
N ILE A 197 8.84 -17.11 -7.95
CA ILE A 197 8.00 -17.87 -7.02
C ILE A 197 8.21 -17.33 -5.61
N ALA A 198 9.47 -17.13 -5.19
CA ALA A 198 9.80 -16.55 -3.90
C ALA A 198 9.22 -15.14 -3.73
N VAL A 199 9.45 -14.23 -4.69
CA VAL A 199 8.87 -12.87 -4.66
C VAL A 199 7.36 -12.89 -4.49
N TRP A 200 6.66 -13.70 -5.29
CA TRP A 200 5.19 -13.77 -5.27
C TRP A 200 4.69 -14.24 -3.92
N HIS A 201 5.18 -15.37 -3.42
CA HIS A 201 4.71 -15.90 -2.14
C HIS A 201 5.08 -15.01 -0.96
N CYS A 202 6.25 -14.37 -0.96
CA CYS A 202 6.59 -13.39 0.07
C CYS A 202 5.61 -12.22 0.11
N ILE A 203 5.20 -11.69 -1.03
CA ILE A 203 4.26 -10.56 -1.06
C ILE A 203 2.82 -11.02 -0.80
N PHE A 204 2.45 -12.20 -1.27
CA PHE A 204 1.13 -12.78 -1.05
C PHE A 204 0.89 -13.12 0.42
N LEU A 205 1.94 -13.44 1.19
CA LEU A 205 1.87 -13.59 2.63
C LEU A 205 1.33 -12.33 3.34
N ILE A 206 1.64 -11.13 2.82
CA ILE A 206 1.12 -9.86 3.36
C ILE A 206 -0.39 -9.75 3.17
N ASN A 207 -0.91 -10.12 2.00
CA ASN A 207 -2.34 -10.08 1.75
C ASN A 207 -3.11 -11.18 2.51
N SER A 208 -2.42 -12.24 2.93
CA SER A 208 -3.04 -13.47 3.46
C SER A 208 -2.75 -13.68 4.94
N LEU A 209 -1.61 -14.26 5.30
CA LEU A 209 -1.28 -14.57 6.68
C LEU A 209 -1.23 -13.32 7.56
N ALA A 210 -0.76 -12.19 7.02
CA ALA A 210 -0.77 -10.93 7.76
C ALA A 210 -2.18 -10.33 7.98
N HIS A 211 -3.24 -10.97 7.48
CA HIS A 211 -4.62 -10.65 7.82
C HIS A 211 -5.31 -11.75 8.67
N TRP A 212 -4.62 -12.88 8.90
CA TRP A 212 -5.22 -14.05 9.54
C TRP A 212 -4.74 -14.25 10.97
N ASP A 213 -3.43 -14.12 11.21
CA ASP A 213 -2.83 -14.40 12.51
C ASP A 213 -1.70 -13.41 12.83
N GLY A 214 -1.56 -13.09 14.12
CA GLY A 214 -0.57 -12.14 14.64
C GLY A 214 -1.15 -11.01 15.49
N LEU A 215 -0.27 -10.07 15.85
CA LEU A 215 -0.55 -9.01 16.83
C LEU A 215 -1.21 -7.79 16.17
N GLN A 216 -2.10 -7.12 16.91
CA GLN A 216 -2.73 -5.85 16.51
C GLN A 216 -2.47 -4.71 17.51
N PRO A 217 -1.20 -4.29 17.71
CA PRO A 217 -0.87 -3.30 18.74
C PRO A 217 -1.35 -1.87 18.45
N TYR A 218 -1.79 -1.55 17.22
CA TYR A 218 -2.15 -0.17 16.83
C TYR A 218 -3.63 0.02 16.50
N SER A 219 -4.24 -0.92 15.78
CA SER A 219 -5.67 -0.86 15.43
C SER A 219 -6.24 -2.25 15.14
N ASP A 220 -7.52 -2.45 15.44
CA ASP A 220 -8.31 -3.60 15.03
C ASP A 220 -9.51 -3.22 14.14
N GLU A 221 -9.48 -2.01 13.54
CA GLU A 221 -10.47 -1.55 12.56
C GLU A 221 -10.45 -2.36 11.24
N HIS A 222 -9.34 -3.04 10.98
CA HIS A 222 -9.15 -3.96 9.85
C HIS A 222 -8.40 -5.21 10.33
N THR A 223 -8.41 -6.26 9.52
CA THR A 223 -7.80 -7.55 9.88
C THR A 223 -6.27 -7.59 9.80
N ALA A 224 -5.59 -6.53 9.38
CA ALA A 224 -4.12 -6.52 9.34
C ALA A 224 -3.48 -6.77 10.72
N ARG A 225 -2.50 -7.66 10.74
CA ARG A 225 -1.81 -8.26 11.90
C ARG A 225 -0.31 -8.33 11.64
N GLY A 226 0.49 -8.20 12.69
CA GLY A 226 1.94 -8.23 12.60
C GLY A 226 2.55 -9.46 13.27
N THR A 227 3.53 -10.09 12.61
CA THR A 227 4.42 -11.07 13.25
C THR A 227 5.86 -10.88 12.79
N PHE A 228 6.82 -11.21 13.67
CA PHE A 228 8.25 -11.14 13.32
C PHE A 228 8.63 -12.11 12.20
N LEU A 229 8.04 -13.31 12.19
CA LEU A 229 8.27 -14.30 11.13
C LEU A 229 7.83 -13.76 9.76
N LEU A 230 6.65 -13.13 9.68
CA LEU A 230 6.22 -12.49 8.44
C LEU A 230 7.16 -11.34 8.08
N ALA A 231 7.59 -10.52 9.03
CA ALA A 231 8.54 -9.44 8.74
C ALA A 231 9.84 -9.97 8.14
N LEU A 232 10.38 -11.09 8.64
CA LEU A 232 11.55 -11.76 8.07
C LEU A 232 11.34 -12.20 6.63
N LEU A 233 10.24 -12.92 6.36
CA LEU A 233 9.95 -13.48 5.04
C LEU A 233 9.63 -12.41 3.99
N THR A 234 9.14 -11.25 4.40
CA THR A 234 8.59 -10.22 3.50
C THR A 234 9.46 -8.97 3.37
N GLY A 235 10.70 -9.01 3.88
CA GLY A 235 11.59 -7.86 3.82
C GLY A 235 11.12 -6.66 4.67
N GLY A 236 10.41 -6.95 5.76
CA GLY A 236 9.96 -6.00 6.77
C GLY A 236 8.46 -5.70 6.75
N GLU A 237 7.77 -6.00 5.66
CA GLU A 237 6.34 -5.64 5.47
C GLU A 237 5.39 -6.41 6.40
N GLY A 238 5.85 -7.51 7.01
CA GLY A 238 5.06 -8.32 7.93
C GLY A 238 4.76 -7.68 9.29
N SER A 239 5.23 -6.45 9.56
CA SER A 239 4.69 -5.61 10.63
C SER A 239 3.35 -4.97 10.22
N HIS A 240 2.48 -5.76 9.60
CA HIS A 240 1.39 -5.28 8.75
C HIS A 240 0.32 -4.49 9.50
N ASN A 241 0.11 -4.73 10.80
CA ASN A 241 -0.79 -3.90 11.61
C ASN A 241 -0.36 -2.41 11.65
N PHE A 242 0.92 -2.11 11.43
CA PHE A 242 1.40 -0.73 11.33
C PHE A 242 0.86 0.02 10.10
N HIS A 243 0.24 -0.67 9.14
CA HIS A 243 -0.48 -0.05 8.02
C HIS A 243 -1.65 0.84 8.45
N SER A 244 -2.06 0.83 9.73
CA SER A 244 -2.92 1.87 10.30
C SER A 244 -2.30 3.28 10.25
N PHE A 245 -0.99 3.38 10.01
CA PHE A 245 -0.25 4.61 9.72
C PHE A 245 0.38 4.55 8.32
N PRO A 246 -0.42 4.50 7.25
CA PRO A 246 0.05 4.13 5.91
C PRO A 246 1.01 5.14 5.30
N HIS A 247 1.09 6.37 5.82
CA HIS A 247 1.98 7.41 5.31
C HIS A 247 3.40 7.34 5.90
N ASP A 248 3.64 6.49 6.91
CA ASP A 248 4.97 6.34 7.49
C ASP A 248 5.92 5.63 6.51
N TRP A 249 7.16 6.09 6.43
CA TRP A 249 8.17 5.50 5.56
C TRP A 249 8.72 4.15 6.06
N ARG A 250 8.35 3.74 7.29
CA ARG A 250 8.76 2.50 7.94
C ARG A 250 7.60 1.48 7.96
N SER A 251 7.93 0.20 8.04
CA SER A 251 6.98 -0.85 8.43
C SER A 251 7.24 -1.27 9.87
N GLY A 252 6.85 -0.40 10.81
CA GLY A 252 7.07 -0.55 12.25
C GLY A 252 7.86 0.62 12.86
N PRO A 253 7.47 1.09 14.06
CA PRO A 253 7.98 2.34 14.61
C PRO A 253 9.41 2.21 15.16
N HIS A 254 9.80 1.03 15.63
CA HIS A 254 11.07 0.85 16.31
C HIS A 254 12.23 0.69 15.33
N ARG A 255 13.37 1.31 15.65
CA ARG A 255 14.60 1.25 14.84
C ARG A 255 15.08 -0.18 14.60
N TRP A 256 14.85 -1.08 15.57
CA TRP A 256 15.26 -2.47 15.54
C TRP A 256 14.19 -3.44 15.02
N ASN A 257 12.98 -2.96 14.66
CA ASN A 257 12.05 -3.82 13.92
C ASN A 257 12.73 -4.21 12.60
N TRP A 258 12.72 -5.50 12.28
CA TRP A 258 13.31 -6.01 11.05
C TRP A 258 12.62 -5.37 9.85
N ASP A 259 13.33 -4.49 9.18
CA ASP A 259 12.85 -3.75 8.02
C ASP A 259 14.07 -3.30 7.19
N PRO A 260 14.60 -4.18 6.33
CA PRO A 260 15.67 -3.84 5.39
C PRO A 260 15.37 -2.61 4.54
N SER A 261 14.11 -2.44 4.13
CA SER A 261 13.65 -1.30 3.34
C SER A 261 13.86 0.02 4.10
N LYS A 262 13.54 0.06 5.39
CA LYS A 262 13.81 1.21 6.27
C LYS A 262 15.29 1.53 6.33
N TRP A 263 16.17 0.56 6.54
CA TRP A 263 17.60 0.86 6.64
C TRP A 263 18.18 1.40 5.33
N ILE A 264 17.72 0.89 4.18
CA ILE A 264 18.12 1.38 2.86
C ILE A 264 17.57 2.80 2.61
N ILE A 265 16.30 3.05 2.91
CA ILE A 265 15.70 4.39 2.78
C ILE A 265 16.47 5.41 3.64
N LEU A 266 16.83 5.04 4.87
CA LEU A 266 17.60 5.91 5.77
C LEU A 266 18.99 6.20 5.21
N LEU A 267 19.68 5.20 4.66
CA LEU A 267 20.97 5.39 3.99
C LEU A 267 20.84 6.35 2.80
N LEU A 268 19.85 6.13 1.93
CA LEU A 268 19.59 7.01 0.78
C LEU A 268 19.26 8.44 1.22
N ASN A 269 18.57 8.61 2.34
CA ASN A 269 18.29 9.93 2.90
C ASN A 269 19.56 10.62 3.40
N ARG A 270 20.44 9.90 4.11
CA ARG A 270 21.76 10.43 4.54
C ARG A 270 22.65 10.83 3.37
N LEU A 271 22.54 10.13 2.23
CA LEU A 271 23.22 10.47 0.98
C LEU A 271 22.52 11.59 0.20
N GLY A 272 21.42 12.15 0.71
CA GLY A 272 20.65 13.19 0.04
C GLY A 272 19.96 12.72 -1.26
N LEU A 273 19.77 11.41 -1.44
CA LEU A 273 19.08 10.81 -2.60
C LEU A 273 17.57 10.67 -2.37
N VAL A 274 17.16 10.64 -1.11
CA VAL A 274 15.76 10.63 -0.65
C VAL A 274 15.55 11.78 0.34
N THR A 275 14.38 12.42 0.30
CA THR A 275 14.02 13.58 1.14
C THR A 275 12.56 13.51 1.58
N GLY A 276 12.21 14.26 2.63
CA GLY A 276 10.81 14.39 3.07
C GLY A 276 10.23 13.10 3.63
N LEU A 277 11.01 12.38 4.42
CA LEU A 277 10.59 11.17 5.15
C LEU A 277 9.41 11.52 6.08
N ARG A 278 8.25 10.93 5.83
CA ARG A 278 7.04 11.12 6.64
C ARG A 278 6.98 10.08 7.74
N SER A 279 6.86 10.52 8.98
CA SER A 279 6.70 9.62 10.13
C SER A 279 5.47 9.99 10.94
N VAL A 280 4.82 8.97 11.47
CA VAL A 280 3.76 9.15 12.47
C VAL A 280 4.32 9.86 13.71
N ARG A 281 3.51 10.71 14.34
CA ARG A 281 3.90 11.41 15.58
C ARG A 281 3.97 10.40 16.74
N GLU A 282 4.89 10.61 17.65
CA GLU A 282 5.07 9.71 18.81
C GLU A 282 3.81 9.66 19.69
N ASN A 283 3.10 10.78 19.84
CA ASN A 283 1.84 10.83 20.58
C ASN A 283 0.74 9.99 19.90
N ASP A 284 0.57 10.10 18.58
CA ASP A 284 -0.43 9.31 17.84
C ASP A 284 -0.15 7.80 17.99
N LEU A 285 1.13 7.40 18.00
CA LEU A 285 1.52 6.02 18.24
C LEU A 285 1.19 5.55 19.64
N LYS A 286 1.61 6.33 20.64
CA LYS A 286 1.43 5.99 22.05
C LYS A 286 -0.05 5.82 22.37
N GLU A 287 -0.88 6.75 21.94
CA GLU A 287 -2.32 6.69 22.16
C GLU A 287 -2.99 5.52 21.42
N ALA A 288 -2.54 5.19 20.20
CA ALA A 288 -3.05 4.03 19.49
C ALA A 288 -2.75 2.73 20.26
N MET A 289 -1.54 2.61 20.81
CA MET A 289 -1.15 1.48 21.64
C MET A 289 -1.90 1.45 22.97
N GLU A 290 -2.08 2.59 23.64
CA GLU A 290 -2.84 2.71 24.88
C GLU A 290 -4.32 2.34 24.68
N TYR A 291 -4.91 2.77 23.57
CA TYR A 291 -6.26 2.38 23.17
C TYR A 291 -6.38 0.86 23.03
N MET A 292 -5.46 0.24 22.27
CA MET A 292 -5.50 -1.20 22.04
C MET A 292 -5.26 -1.98 23.34
N HIS A 293 -4.33 -1.52 24.18
CA HIS A 293 -4.07 -2.12 25.48
C HIS A 293 -5.28 -2.00 26.42
N PHE A 294 -5.96 -0.85 26.45
CA PHE A 294 -7.19 -0.68 27.22
C PHE A 294 -8.26 -1.66 26.76
N LYS A 295 -8.48 -1.75 25.43
CA LYS A 295 -9.49 -2.61 24.83
C LYS A 295 -9.21 -4.09 25.12
N GLU A 296 -7.97 -4.52 24.99
CA GLU A 296 -7.53 -5.88 25.32
C GLU A 296 -7.76 -6.21 26.79
N LYS A 297 -7.41 -5.27 27.70
CA LYS A 297 -7.55 -5.47 29.14
C LYS A 297 -9.00 -5.50 29.63
N HIS A 298 -9.88 -4.68 29.06
CA HIS A 298 -11.26 -4.50 29.56
C HIS A 298 -12.32 -5.17 28.68
N GLY A 299 -11.96 -5.69 27.50
CA GLY A 299 -12.89 -6.30 26.55
C GLY A 299 -13.83 -5.32 25.85
N VAL A 300 -13.69 -4.01 26.09
CA VAL A 300 -14.52 -2.95 25.51
C VAL A 300 -13.66 -1.77 25.05
N ALA A 301 -14.09 -1.10 23.99
CA ALA A 301 -13.42 0.11 23.53
C ALA A 301 -13.52 1.24 24.57
N PRO A 302 -12.47 2.05 24.78
CA PRO A 302 -12.57 3.23 25.62
C PRO A 302 -13.56 4.23 25.01
N VAL A 303 -14.40 4.83 25.86
CA VAL A 303 -15.31 5.89 25.45
C VAL A 303 -14.49 7.16 25.25
N ILE A 304 -14.56 7.74 24.05
CA ILE A 304 -13.92 9.01 23.72
C ILE A 304 -15.03 10.03 23.50
N GLU A 305 -15.21 10.93 24.47
CA GLU A 305 -16.17 12.03 24.34
C GLU A 305 -15.52 13.21 23.59
N ASP A 306 -16.23 13.74 22.61
CA ASP A 306 -15.83 14.94 21.89
C ASP A 306 -16.24 16.19 22.68
N THR A 307 -15.33 16.67 23.53
CA THR A 307 -15.53 17.83 24.40
C THR A 307 -15.15 19.16 23.73
N TRP A 308 -14.96 19.18 22.41
CA TRP A 308 -14.49 20.37 21.72
C TRP A 308 -15.55 21.47 21.70
N GLU A 309 -15.26 22.61 22.35
CA GLU A 309 -16.09 23.81 22.33
C GLU A 309 -15.50 24.84 21.36
N GLY A 310 -15.92 24.77 20.10
CA GLY A 310 -15.56 25.75 19.07
C GLY A 310 -16.61 26.85 18.90
N GLU A 311 -16.19 27.98 18.32
CA GLU A 311 -17.12 29.02 17.86
C GLU A 311 -18.14 28.44 16.88
N LYS A 312 -19.34 29.02 16.84
CA LYS A 312 -20.39 28.63 15.88
C LYS A 312 -20.35 29.58 14.70
N TRP A 313 -20.21 29.01 13.50
CA TRP A 313 -20.24 29.77 12.26
C TRP A 313 -21.42 29.36 11.40
N ASP A 314 -22.07 30.35 10.79
CA ASP A 314 -22.90 30.13 9.61
C ASP A 314 -22.04 30.09 8.32
N ILE A 315 -22.69 29.89 7.18
CA ILE A 315 -21.99 29.84 5.88
C ILE A 315 -21.36 31.21 5.50
N ALA A 316 -21.94 32.32 5.94
CA ALA A 316 -21.44 33.66 5.62
C ALA A 316 -20.12 33.95 6.37
N GLN A 317 -20.02 33.53 7.63
CA GLN A 317 -18.79 33.60 8.42
C GLN A 317 -17.69 32.72 7.82
N ALA A 318 -18.04 31.51 7.35
CA ALA A 318 -17.08 30.67 6.62
C ALA A 318 -16.58 31.34 5.33
N TYR A 319 -17.45 32.03 4.57
CA TYR A 319 -17.02 32.80 3.40
C TYR A 319 -16.15 34.00 3.75
N ALA A 320 -16.43 34.70 4.85
CA ALA A 320 -15.57 35.78 5.34
C ALA A 320 -14.16 35.25 5.70
N TYR A 321 -14.09 34.08 6.33
CA TYR A 321 -12.82 33.39 6.61
C TYR A 321 -12.06 33.08 5.33
N LEU A 322 -12.69 32.46 4.34
CA LEU A 322 -12.08 32.14 3.04
C LEU A 322 -11.61 33.39 2.28
N LYS A 323 -12.34 34.51 2.40
CA LYS A 323 -11.95 35.80 1.82
C LYS A 323 -10.72 36.39 2.51
N SER A 324 -10.60 36.20 3.84
CA SER A 324 -9.44 36.65 4.61
C SER A 324 -8.19 35.79 4.36
N LYS A 325 -8.37 34.53 3.93
CA LYS A 325 -7.30 33.59 3.60
C LYS A 325 -7.50 32.97 2.20
N PRO A 326 -7.15 33.71 1.13
CA PRO A 326 -7.25 33.19 -0.23
C PRO A 326 -6.44 31.90 -0.41
N GLY A 327 -7.05 30.89 -1.02
CA GLY A 327 -6.44 29.58 -1.25
C GLY A 327 -6.63 28.56 -0.12
N SER A 328 -7.30 28.95 0.97
CA SER A 328 -7.71 28.00 2.01
C SER A 328 -8.67 26.93 1.46
N CYS A 329 -8.52 25.71 1.96
CA CYS A 329 -9.38 24.57 1.66
C CYS A 329 -10.14 24.18 2.93
N VAL A 330 -11.31 24.78 3.11
CA VAL A 330 -12.21 24.50 4.24
C VAL A 330 -13.25 23.49 3.80
N VAL A 331 -13.43 22.40 4.53
CA VAL A 331 -14.45 21.38 4.29
C VAL A 331 -15.41 21.30 5.48
N VAL A 332 -16.62 20.79 5.28
CA VAL A 332 -17.57 20.53 6.38
C VAL A 332 -17.63 19.03 6.65
N ILE A 333 -17.23 18.62 7.86
CA ILE A 333 -17.22 17.23 8.33
C ILE A 333 -17.75 17.23 9.77
N ASP A 334 -18.68 16.32 10.08
CA ASP A 334 -19.26 16.13 11.42
C ASP A 334 -19.78 17.44 12.04
N ASP A 335 -20.57 18.20 11.25
CA ASP A 335 -21.10 19.53 11.61
C ASP A 335 -20.01 20.51 12.06
N CYS A 336 -18.78 20.39 11.54
CA CYS A 336 -17.67 21.30 11.81
C CYS A 336 -17.06 21.80 10.50
N PHE A 337 -16.69 23.09 10.47
CA PHE A 337 -15.77 23.61 9.48
C PHE A 337 -14.34 23.18 9.85
N VAL A 338 -13.65 22.58 8.89
CA VAL A 338 -12.30 22.02 9.06
C VAL A 338 -11.37 22.67 8.02
N ASP A 339 -10.34 23.38 8.48
CA ASP A 339 -9.33 23.98 7.61
C ASP A 339 -8.23 22.96 7.26
N ALA A 340 -8.41 22.25 6.15
CA ALA A 340 -7.47 21.23 5.68
C ALA A 340 -6.30 21.81 4.87
N THR A 341 -6.12 23.14 4.81
CA THR A 341 -5.15 23.79 3.92
C THR A 341 -3.73 23.27 4.13
N ALA A 342 -3.27 23.22 5.38
CA ALA A 342 -1.94 22.71 5.72
C ALA A 342 -1.79 21.20 5.44
N TYR A 343 -2.90 20.46 5.44
CA TYR A 343 -2.92 19.02 5.26
C TYR A 343 -3.05 18.57 3.79
N LEU A 344 -3.37 19.48 2.86
CA LEU A 344 -3.54 19.17 1.43
C LEU A 344 -2.37 18.36 0.85
N GLY A 345 -1.13 18.76 1.16
CA GLY A 345 0.07 18.09 0.65
C GLY A 345 0.36 16.75 1.33
N GLU A 346 -0.22 16.51 2.50
CA GLU A 346 -0.02 15.31 3.31
C GLU A 346 -1.13 14.28 3.16
N HIS A 347 -2.32 14.71 2.74
CA HIS A 347 -3.50 13.86 2.62
C HIS A 347 -3.23 12.61 1.76
N PRO A 348 -3.34 11.38 2.31
CA PRO A 348 -3.03 10.16 1.58
C PRO A 348 -3.89 9.95 0.32
N GLY A 349 -5.14 10.42 0.35
CA GLY A 349 -6.05 10.37 -0.81
C GLY A 349 -5.80 11.46 -1.87
N GLY A 350 -4.77 12.30 -1.71
CA GLY A 350 -4.46 13.40 -2.61
C GLY A 350 -5.20 14.70 -2.27
N ALA A 351 -4.73 15.82 -2.82
CA ALA A 351 -5.30 17.15 -2.57
C ALA A 351 -6.60 17.40 -3.37
N SER A 352 -6.77 16.71 -4.50
CA SER A 352 -7.91 16.89 -5.42
C SER A 352 -9.24 16.55 -4.76
N ILE A 353 -9.29 15.48 -3.96
CA ILE A 353 -10.50 15.08 -3.24
C ILE A 353 -10.91 16.11 -2.18
N LEU A 354 -9.97 16.66 -1.41
CA LEU A 354 -10.27 17.71 -0.43
C LEU A 354 -10.79 18.97 -1.13
N ARG A 355 -10.16 19.38 -2.24
CA ARG A 355 -10.58 20.53 -3.03
C ARG A 355 -11.97 20.37 -3.66
N LYS A 356 -12.41 19.13 -3.91
CA LYS A 356 -13.76 18.82 -4.41
C LYS A 356 -14.84 19.12 -3.38
N TYR A 357 -14.56 18.88 -2.10
CA TYR A 357 -15.47 19.17 -0.98
C TYR A 357 -15.23 20.53 -0.33
N SER A 358 -14.28 21.31 -0.83
CA SER A 358 -14.00 22.63 -0.28
C SER A 358 -15.21 23.53 -0.45
N VAL A 359 -15.58 24.22 0.64
CA VAL A 359 -16.54 25.32 0.63
C VAL A 359 -16.07 26.37 -0.36
N ARG A 360 -16.98 26.83 -1.24
CA ARG A 360 -16.70 27.87 -2.23
C ARG A 360 -17.83 28.90 -2.26
N PRO A 361 -17.51 30.19 -2.44
CA PRO A 361 -18.53 31.19 -2.73
C PRO A 361 -19.30 30.81 -4.00
N HIS A 362 -20.62 31.03 -4.00
CA HIS A 362 -21.50 30.82 -5.17
C HIS A 362 -21.63 29.36 -5.65
N GLN A 363 -21.30 28.39 -4.81
CA GLN A 363 -21.61 26.98 -5.02
C GLN A 363 -22.36 26.44 -3.81
N ASP A 364 -23.24 25.47 -4.05
CA ASP A 364 -23.94 24.79 -2.96
C ASP A 364 -22.92 24.12 -2.02
N LEU A 365 -23.22 24.18 -0.72
CA LEU A 365 -22.41 23.52 0.28
C LEU A 365 -22.52 22.00 0.10
N ILE A 366 -21.38 21.34 -0.09
CA ILE A 366 -21.29 19.89 -0.13
C ILE A 366 -20.64 19.43 1.17
N GLU A 367 -21.44 18.88 2.08
CA GLU A 367 -20.91 18.26 3.30
C GLU A 367 -20.12 17.00 2.96
N ALA A 368 -18.92 16.89 3.54
CA ALA A 368 -18.01 15.77 3.33
C ALA A 368 -18.18 14.65 4.37
N THR A 369 -19.10 14.78 5.34
CA THR A 369 -19.36 13.79 6.39
C THR A 369 -19.59 12.40 5.82
N TRP A 370 -20.55 12.24 4.88
CA TRP A 370 -20.79 10.96 4.20
C TRP A 370 -19.52 10.40 3.52
N ALA A 371 -18.72 11.27 2.89
CA ALA A 371 -17.49 10.85 2.21
C ALA A 371 -16.43 10.37 3.21
N PHE A 372 -16.38 11.01 4.38
CA PHE A 372 -15.44 10.75 5.47
C PHE A 372 -15.80 9.51 6.30
N GLU A 373 -17.09 9.20 6.43
CA GLU A 373 -17.63 8.11 7.26
C GLU A 373 -17.97 6.83 6.48
N GLY A 374 -17.27 6.57 5.37
CA GLY A 374 -17.39 5.30 4.63
C GLY A 374 -18.14 5.36 3.30
N GLY A 375 -18.76 6.49 2.95
CA GLY A 375 -19.31 6.71 1.62
C GLY A 375 -18.24 6.75 0.53
N LEU A 376 -17.11 7.37 0.84
CA LEU A 376 -15.92 7.38 -0.02
C LEU A 376 -14.76 6.64 0.60
N ASN A 377 -14.44 6.90 1.87
CA ASN A 377 -13.39 6.21 2.61
C ASN A 377 -13.86 6.10 4.06
N ASN A 378 -13.73 4.93 4.69
CA ASN A 378 -14.00 4.81 6.11
C ASN A 378 -12.71 5.15 6.85
N HIS A 379 -12.56 6.42 7.26
CA HIS A 379 -11.33 6.89 7.89
C HIS A 379 -11.06 6.14 9.20
N SER A 380 -9.79 5.95 9.55
CA SER A 380 -9.41 5.33 10.82
C SER A 380 -9.68 6.24 12.01
N ARG A 381 -9.72 5.67 13.22
CA ARG A 381 -9.75 6.42 14.49
C ARG A 381 -8.67 7.51 14.54
N SER A 382 -7.45 7.17 14.12
CA SER A 382 -6.33 8.13 14.08
C SER A 382 -6.59 9.29 13.11
N ALA A 383 -7.21 9.02 11.95
CA ALA A 383 -7.58 10.06 10.99
C ALA A 383 -8.74 10.93 11.49
N ARG A 384 -9.75 10.35 12.16
CA ARG A 384 -10.85 11.11 12.81
C ARG A 384 -10.31 12.06 13.87
N LYS A 385 -9.40 11.59 14.73
CA LYS A 385 -8.75 12.43 15.73
C LYS A 385 -7.96 13.57 15.07
N ARG A 386 -7.15 13.25 14.06
CA ARG A 386 -6.35 14.23 13.35
C ARG A 386 -7.22 15.29 12.65
N MET A 387 -8.38 14.91 12.12
CA MET A 387 -9.37 15.87 11.59
C MET A 387 -9.83 16.86 12.67
N GLY A 388 -10.02 16.39 13.91
CA GLY A 388 -10.38 17.22 15.07
C GLY A 388 -9.41 18.39 15.32
N GLU A 389 -8.11 18.20 15.06
CA GLU A 389 -7.09 19.24 15.23
C GLU A 389 -7.20 20.38 14.20
N TYR A 390 -7.89 20.16 13.08
CA TYR A 390 -8.10 21.15 12.01
C TYR A 390 -9.46 21.82 12.09
N ARG A 391 -10.29 21.51 13.09
CA ARG A 391 -11.59 22.16 13.28
C ARG A 391 -11.37 23.64 13.64
N ILE A 392 -12.10 24.52 12.96
CA ILE A 392 -12.05 25.97 13.19
C ILE A 392 -13.35 26.52 13.76
N ALA A 393 -14.49 25.89 13.44
CA ALA A 393 -15.80 26.28 13.97
C ALA A 393 -16.81 25.13 13.86
N ARG A 394 -17.85 25.15 14.69
CA ARG A 394 -19.06 24.32 14.53
C ARG A 394 -19.98 24.96 13.51
N PHE A 395 -20.56 24.14 12.63
CA PHE A 395 -21.49 24.62 11.63
C PHE A 395 -22.87 24.83 12.26
N GLN A 396 -23.34 26.07 12.21
CA GLN A 396 -24.69 26.46 12.57
C GLN A 396 -25.50 26.61 11.27
N ARG A 397 -26.48 25.71 11.12
CA ARG A 397 -27.33 25.62 9.92
C ARG A 397 -28.30 26.77 9.79
#